data_AF-A0A7V9HTA1-F1
#
_entry.id   AF-A0A7V9HTA1-F1
#
_cell.length_a   1.000
_cell.length_b   1.000
_cell.length_c   1.000
_cell.angle_alpha   90.00
_cell.angle_beta   90.00
_cell.angle_gamma   90.00
#
_symmetry.space_group_name_H-M   'P 1'
#
loop_
_entity.id
_entity.type
_entity.pdbx_description
1 polymer ?
#
loop_
_entity_poly.entity_id
_entity_poly.type
_entity_poly.pdbx_seq_one_letter_code
_entity_poly.pdbx_strand_id
1 'polypeptide(L)'
;MRAAAKRRLTFANVLSVIAVFVALGGTAAAFQLGRNSVGTKQLKPNAVTSAKVKSKSLKGSDIDQPSLKKVRAGNVRSVRLKSNCSPQNPFPSGVSASHPGMGTCVISFPRSIANCDATATIDIRNAGLIVLDNPSLRIVRSASAPPTDLGVETFSGGGSLSNLPFDLVLVC
;
A
#
# COMPACT_ATOMS: atom_id res chain seq x y z
N MET A 1 -40.65 76.91 -12.72
CA MET A 1 -41.44 75.75 -12.28
C MET A 1 -40.67 74.48 -12.63
N ARG A 2 -40.04 73.80 -11.65
CA ARG A 2 -39.30 72.54 -11.91
C ARG A 2 -40.28 71.38 -11.75
N ALA A 3 -40.69 70.79 -12.86
CA ALA A 3 -41.56 69.62 -12.86
C ALA A 3 -40.80 68.42 -12.27
N ALA A 4 -41.25 67.94 -11.11
CA ALA A 4 -40.78 66.70 -10.52
C ALA A 4 -41.22 65.53 -11.39
N ALA A 5 -40.30 65.01 -12.21
CA ALA A 5 -40.53 63.82 -13.01
C ALA A 5 -40.80 62.64 -12.06
N LYS A 6 -42.05 62.15 -12.02
CA LYS A 6 -42.39 60.90 -11.33
C LYS A 6 -41.48 59.81 -11.87
N ARG A 7 -40.56 59.36 -11.03
CA ARG A 7 -39.54 58.35 -11.34
C ARG A 7 -40.24 56.99 -11.47
N ARG A 8 -40.90 56.74 -12.59
CA ARG A 8 -41.36 55.39 -12.95
C ARG A 8 -40.11 54.58 -13.25
N LEU A 9 -39.85 53.57 -12.45
CA LEU A 9 -38.89 52.52 -12.81
C LEU A 9 -39.45 51.85 -14.07
N THR A 10 -38.98 52.29 -15.23
CA THR A 10 -39.30 51.63 -16.49
C THR A 10 -38.68 50.24 -16.46
N PHE A 11 -39.37 49.26 -17.04
CA PHE A 11 -38.88 47.88 -17.15
C PHE A 11 -37.44 47.82 -17.69
N ALA A 12 -37.11 48.71 -18.64
CA ALA A 12 -35.77 48.87 -19.18
C ALA A 12 -34.70 49.21 -18.11
N ASN A 13 -34.98 50.07 -17.15
CA ASN A 13 -34.03 50.42 -16.09
C ASN A 13 -33.82 49.25 -15.12
N VAL A 14 -34.85 48.48 -14.81
CA VAL A 14 -34.74 47.27 -13.96
C VAL A 14 -33.90 46.21 -14.66
N LEU A 15 -34.18 45.95 -15.94
CA LEU A 15 -33.44 44.99 -16.74
C LEU A 15 -31.98 45.42 -16.92
N SER A 16 -31.73 46.72 -17.11
CA SER A 16 -30.38 47.28 -17.22
C SER A 16 -29.56 47.07 -15.94
N VAL A 17 -30.15 47.29 -14.75
CA VAL A 17 -29.46 47.06 -13.48
C VAL A 17 -29.20 45.57 -13.24
N ILE A 18 -30.14 44.67 -13.57
CA ILE A 18 -29.93 43.22 -13.47
C ILE A 18 -28.86 42.75 -14.45
N ALA A 19 -28.90 43.22 -15.70
CA ALA A 19 -27.91 42.89 -16.71
C ALA A 19 -26.50 43.33 -16.28
N VAL A 20 -26.37 44.54 -15.72
CA VAL A 20 -25.12 45.04 -15.16
C VAL A 20 -24.68 44.23 -13.94
N PHE A 21 -25.60 43.85 -13.06
CA PHE A 21 -25.31 43.02 -11.88
C PHE A 21 -24.85 41.60 -12.25
N VAL A 22 -25.44 40.99 -13.28
CA VAL A 22 -25.02 39.68 -13.79
C VAL A 22 -23.71 39.78 -14.56
N ALA A 23 -23.51 40.85 -15.35
CA ALA A 23 -22.27 41.11 -16.06
C ALA A 23 -21.09 41.36 -15.10
N LEU A 24 -21.32 42.03 -13.96
CA LEU A 24 -20.34 42.25 -12.90
C LEU A 24 -20.22 41.06 -11.94
N GLY A 25 -21.29 40.29 -11.76
CA GLY A 25 -21.38 39.15 -10.84
C GLY A 25 -20.79 37.84 -11.39
N GLY A 26 -20.29 37.84 -12.62
CA GLY A 26 -19.81 36.64 -13.32
C GLY A 26 -18.50 36.04 -12.79
N THR A 27 -17.77 36.71 -11.91
CA THR A 27 -16.61 36.11 -11.26
C THR A 27 -17.04 35.45 -9.96
N ALA A 28 -17.43 34.18 -10.03
CA ALA A 28 -17.24 33.29 -8.90
C ALA A 28 -15.74 33.26 -8.62
N ALA A 29 -15.27 34.18 -7.78
CA ALA A 29 -13.94 34.10 -7.22
C ALA A 29 -13.81 32.68 -6.71
N ALA A 30 -12.86 31.92 -7.27
CA ALA A 30 -12.50 30.63 -6.73
C ALA A 30 -12.15 30.91 -5.27
N PHE A 31 -13.10 30.65 -4.36
CA PHE A 31 -12.90 30.84 -2.94
C PHE A 31 -11.67 30.02 -2.63
N GLN A 32 -10.53 30.69 -2.45
CA GLN A 32 -9.34 30.02 -1.98
C GLN A 32 -9.73 29.54 -0.60
N LEU A 33 -10.04 28.25 -0.53
CA LEU A 33 -10.45 27.61 0.70
C LEU A 33 -9.35 27.90 1.71
N GLY A 34 -9.76 28.45 2.86
CA GLY A 34 -8.86 28.63 3.97
C GLY A 34 -8.16 27.31 4.30
N ARG A 35 -6.97 27.40 4.89
CA ARG A 35 -6.28 26.20 5.37
C ARG A 35 -7.22 25.44 6.31
N ASN A 36 -7.29 24.12 6.13
CA ASN A 36 -8.13 23.21 6.92
C ASN A 36 -9.66 23.36 6.73
N SER A 37 -10.13 24.08 5.70
CA SER A 37 -11.59 24.22 5.44
C SER A 37 -12.22 23.05 4.67
N VAL A 38 -11.42 22.10 4.18
CA VAL A 38 -11.89 20.87 3.52
C VAL A 38 -11.67 19.69 4.45
N GLY A 39 -12.73 19.23 5.09
CA GLY A 39 -12.77 18.00 5.87
C GLY A 39 -13.26 16.79 5.07
N THR A 40 -13.43 15.67 5.75
CA THR A 40 -13.88 14.40 5.14
C THR A 40 -15.29 14.47 4.58
N LYS A 41 -16.19 15.26 5.21
CA LYS A 41 -17.58 15.43 4.74
C LYS A 41 -17.67 16.13 3.38
N GLN A 42 -16.66 16.92 3.02
CA GLN A 42 -16.56 17.64 1.75
C GLN A 42 -15.97 16.77 0.63
N LEU A 43 -15.36 15.62 0.98
CA LEU A 43 -14.72 14.71 0.03
C LEU A 43 -15.63 13.50 -0.24
N LYS A 44 -16.01 13.32 -1.51
CA LYS A 44 -16.70 12.10 -1.93
C LYS A 44 -15.77 10.88 -1.81
N PRO A 45 -16.30 9.66 -1.62
CA PRO A 45 -15.51 8.44 -1.73
C PRO A 45 -14.71 8.41 -3.05
N ASN A 46 -13.44 8.01 -2.97
CA ASN A 46 -12.51 7.97 -4.12
C ASN A 46 -12.23 9.32 -4.81
N ALA A 47 -12.54 10.46 -4.18
CA ALA A 47 -12.27 11.77 -4.76
C ALA A 47 -10.77 12.08 -4.90
N VAL A 48 -9.93 11.57 -3.99
CA VAL A 48 -8.47 11.72 -4.00
C VAL A 48 -7.86 10.44 -4.55
N THR A 49 -7.44 10.48 -5.81
CA THR A 49 -6.75 9.38 -6.49
C THR A 49 -5.24 9.62 -6.49
N SER A 50 -4.46 8.59 -6.82
CA SER A 50 -2.99 8.68 -6.90
C SER A 50 -2.51 9.82 -7.81
N ALA A 51 -3.19 10.07 -8.93
CA ALA A 51 -2.85 11.15 -9.86
C ALA A 51 -3.03 12.56 -9.27
N LYS A 52 -3.84 12.71 -8.22
CA LYS A 52 -4.07 13.99 -7.53
C LYS A 52 -3.10 14.21 -6.37
N VAL A 53 -2.29 13.20 -6.02
CA VAL A 53 -1.28 13.29 -4.96
C VAL A 53 0.07 13.52 -5.61
N LYS A 54 0.74 14.61 -5.22
CA LYS A 54 2.09 14.91 -5.70
C LYS A 54 3.05 13.79 -5.31
N SER A 55 3.86 13.32 -6.25
CA SER A 55 4.85 12.27 -5.95
C SER A 55 5.78 12.70 -4.82
N LYS A 56 6.07 11.77 -3.90
CA LYS A 56 6.94 11.97 -2.72
C LYS A 56 6.45 13.03 -1.72
N SER A 57 5.17 13.46 -1.78
CA SER A 57 4.64 14.43 -0.81
C SER A 57 4.19 13.83 0.51
N LEU A 58 3.87 12.53 0.54
CA LEU A 58 3.43 11.81 1.74
C LEU A 58 4.63 11.32 2.53
N LYS A 59 4.66 11.63 3.83
CA LYS A 59 5.64 11.14 4.80
C LYS A 59 5.05 9.99 5.62
N GLY A 60 5.91 9.24 6.30
CA GLY A 60 5.46 8.16 7.20
C GLY A 60 4.54 8.65 8.33
N SER A 61 4.61 9.92 8.71
CA SER A 61 3.71 10.57 9.69
C SER A 61 2.29 10.82 9.15
N ASP A 62 2.13 10.87 7.83
CA ASP A 62 0.85 11.15 7.17
C ASP A 62 0.02 9.86 6.96
N ILE A 63 0.62 8.71 7.26
CA ILE A 63 0.06 7.39 6.99
C ILE A 63 -0.15 6.68 8.32
N ASP A 64 -1.39 6.25 8.56
CA ASP A 64 -1.70 5.32 9.64
C ASP A 64 -1.16 3.93 9.26
N GLN A 65 0.10 3.66 9.62
CA GLN A 65 0.83 2.45 9.23
C GLN A 65 0.12 1.16 9.69
N PRO A 66 -0.43 1.06 10.92
CA PRO A 66 -1.26 -0.08 11.34
C PRO A 66 -2.44 -0.40 10.41
N SER A 67 -3.05 0.60 9.77
CA SER A 67 -4.17 0.39 8.84
C SER A 67 -3.76 -0.31 7.53
N LEU A 68 -2.46 -0.37 7.23
CA LEU A 68 -1.95 -0.94 5.99
C LEU A 68 -1.95 -2.47 6.03
N LYS A 69 -2.94 -3.08 5.38
CA LYS A 69 -3.03 -4.55 5.27
C LYS A 69 -1.99 -5.16 4.31
N LYS A 70 -1.41 -4.35 3.41
CA LYS A 70 -0.43 -4.77 2.38
C LYS A 70 0.51 -3.60 2.09
N VAL A 71 1.76 -3.67 2.56
CA VAL A 71 2.82 -2.72 2.20
C VAL A 71 3.85 -3.46 1.36
N ARG A 72 4.11 -2.96 0.15
CA ARG A 72 5.26 -3.36 -0.66
C ARG A 72 6.24 -2.20 -0.62
N ALA A 73 7.18 -2.21 0.34
CA ALA A 73 8.33 -1.32 0.22
C ALA A 73 9.16 -1.81 -0.98
N GLY A 74 9.63 -0.91 -1.83
CA GLY A 74 10.27 -1.29 -3.11
C GLY A 74 11.51 -2.19 -2.94
N ASN A 75 12.09 -2.17 -1.76
CA ASN A 75 13.32 -2.84 -1.39
C ASN A 75 13.09 -4.01 -0.39
N VAL A 76 11.90 -4.11 0.21
CA VAL A 76 11.51 -5.21 1.11
C VAL A 76 10.51 -6.15 0.43
N ARG A 77 10.85 -7.43 0.37
CA ARG A 77 9.96 -8.50 -0.10
C ARG A 77 9.65 -9.41 1.08
N SER A 78 8.38 -9.48 1.47
CA SER A 78 7.91 -10.47 2.44
C SER A 78 7.09 -11.55 1.75
N VAL A 79 7.27 -12.78 2.21
CA VAL A 79 6.59 -13.96 1.70
C VAL A 79 6.17 -14.81 2.89
N ARG A 80 4.90 -15.23 2.91
CA ARG A 80 4.40 -16.17 3.90
C ARG A 80 4.09 -17.49 3.22
N LEU A 81 4.72 -18.55 3.71
CA LEU A 81 4.59 -19.89 3.16
C LEU A 81 3.91 -20.81 4.16
N LYS A 82 3.02 -21.64 3.65
CA LYS A 82 2.47 -22.79 4.37
C LYS A 82 3.51 -23.92 4.42
N SER A 83 3.22 -24.99 5.16
CA SER A 83 4.10 -26.17 5.30
C SER A 83 4.46 -26.85 3.97
N ASN A 84 3.67 -26.69 2.92
CA ASN A 84 3.93 -27.23 1.58
C ASN A 84 4.58 -26.20 0.61
N CYS A 85 5.22 -25.16 1.14
CA CYS A 85 5.77 -24.03 0.38
C CYS A 85 4.78 -23.26 -0.51
N SER A 86 3.47 -23.44 -0.32
CA SER A 86 2.48 -22.65 -1.06
C SER A 86 2.27 -21.29 -0.39
N PRO A 87 1.96 -20.23 -1.17
CA PRO A 87 1.68 -18.92 -0.62
C PRO A 87 0.47 -18.95 0.30
N GLN A 88 0.61 -18.41 1.52
CA GLN A 88 -0.57 -18.06 2.33
C GLN A 88 -1.25 -16.80 1.80
N ASN A 89 -0.47 -15.89 1.22
CA ASN A 89 -0.92 -14.69 0.55
C ASN A 89 -0.29 -14.64 -0.85
N PRO A 90 -0.95 -14.07 -1.86
CA PRO A 90 -0.40 -14.00 -3.22
C PRO A 90 1.01 -13.40 -3.23
N PHE A 91 1.95 -14.09 -3.88
CA PHE A 91 3.33 -13.65 -3.94
C PHE A 91 3.46 -12.25 -4.57
N PRO A 92 4.52 -11.50 -4.21
CA PRO A 92 4.95 -10.36 -5.00
C PRO A 92 5.19 -10.77 -6.46
N SER A 93 5.01 -9.85 -7.41
CA SER A 93 5.21 -10.15 -8.83
C SER A 93 6.62 -10.67 -9.10
N GLY A 94 6.70 -11.77 -9.86
CA GLY A 94 7.94 -12.44 -10.24
C GLY A 94 8.57 -13.31 -9.15
N VAL A 95 7.94 -13.45 -7.97
CA VAL A 95 8.39 -14.40 -6.94
C VAL A 95 7.58 -15.68 -7.06
N SER A 96 8.28 -16.82 -7.05
CA SER A 96 7.68 -18.16 -7.02
C SER A 96 8.32 -19.00 -5.92
N ALA A 97 7.68 -20.10 -5.55
CA ALA A 97 8.21 -21.07 -4.60
C ALA A 97 7.98 -22.49 -5.10
N SER A 98 8.91 -23.39 -4.77
CA SER A 98 8.85 -24.81 -5.08
C SER A 98 9.18 -25.64 -3.83
N HIS A 99 8.60 -26.82 -3.72
CA HIS A 99 8.82 -27.78 -2.62
C HIS A 99 9.57 -29.02 -3.14
N PRO A 100 10.92 -28.99 -3.21
CA PRO A 100 11.68 -30.07 -3.82
C PRO A 100 11.75 -31.34 -2.95
N GLY A 101 11.49 -31.24 -1.65
CA GLY A 101 11.52 -32.37 -0.73
C GLY A 101 11.11 -31.99 0.69
N MET A 102 11.03 -32.98 1.56
CA MET A 102 10.60 -32.81 2.95
C MET A 102 11.46 -31.77 3.69
N GLY A 103 10.80 -30.85 4.38
CA GLY A 103 11.39 -29.75 5.13
C GLY A 103 12.04 -28.67 4.26
N THR A 104 12.02 -28.77 2.94
CA THR A 104 12.74 -27.85 2.05
C THR A 104 11.80 -27.01 1.19
N CYS A 105 12.05 -25.71 1.12
CA CYS A 105 11.36 -24.77 0.24
C CYS A 105 12.39 -23.94 -0.51
N VAL A 106 12.23 -23.80 -1.83
CA VAL A 106 13.06 -22.93 -2.66
C VAL A 106 12.19 -21.78 -3.15
N ILE A 107 12.62 -20.55 -2.85
CA ILE A 107 11.95 -19.32 -3.28
C ILE A 107 12.80 -18.68 -4.38
N SER A 108 12.23 -18.51 -5.56
CA SER A 108 12.88 -17.88 -6.71
C SER A 108 12.43 -16.42 -6.84
N PHE A 109 13.39 -15.52 -6.98
CA PHE A 109 13.16 -14.08 -7.10
C PHE A 109 13.45 -13.60 -8.54
N PRO A 110 12.78 -12.53 -9.00
CA PRO A 110 12.93 -12.05 -10.38
C PRO A 110 14.24 -11.26 -10.62
N ARG A 111 15.05 -11.06 -9.58
CA ARG A 111 16.32 -10.34 -9.61
C ARG A 111 17.33 -11.05 -8.73
N SER A 112 18.62 -10.81 -8.99
CA SER A 112 19.68 -11.35 -8.14
C SER A 112 19.52 -10.87 -6.69
N ILE A 113 19.67 -11.81 -5.76
CA ILE A 113 19.59 -11.58 -4.31
C ILE A 113 20.96 -11.54 -3.62
N ALA A 114 22.05 -11.41 -4.39
CA ALA A 114 23.42 -11.45 -3.87
C ALA A 114 23.70 -10.39 -2.79
N ASN A 115 23.12 -9.19 -2.94
CA ASN A 115 23.31 -8.06 -2.02
C ASN A 115 22.15 -7.90 -1.02
N CYS A 116 21.34 -8.95 -0.85
CA CYS A 116 20.17 -8.89 0.01
C CYS A 116 20.39 -9.65 1.30
N ASP A 117 19.87 -9.10 2.38
CA ASP A 117 19.76 -9.81 3.66
C ASP A 117 18.43 -10.54 3.73
N ALA A 118 18.46 -11.77 4.24
CA ALA A 118 17.29 -12.63 4.31
C ALA A 118 17.12 -13.15 5.74
N THR A 119 15.94 -12.95 6.31
CA THR A 119 15.56 -13.49 7.60
C THR A 119 14.25 -14.25 7.47
N ALA A 120 14.16 -15.40 8.12
CA ALA A 120 12.94 -16.18 8.15
C ALA A 120 12.64 -16.61 9.58
N THR A 121 11.35 -16.81 9.86
CA THR A 121 10.86 -17.25 11.16
C THR A 121 9.77 -18.29 10.94
N ILE A 122 9.74 -19.31 11.78
CA ILE A 122 8.71 -20.34 11.76
C ILE A 122 7.37 -19.70 12.16
N ASP A 123 6.30 -19.98 11.40
CA ASP A 123 4.96 -19.49 11.69
C ASP A 123 4.27 -20.42 12.69
N ILE A 124 4.48 -20.12 13.97
CA ILE A 124 3.84 -20.84 15.09
C ILE A 124 2.36 -20.45 15.30
N ARG A 125 1.79 -19.52 14.53
CA ARG A 125 0.39 -19.09 14.71
C ARG A 125 -0.60 -20.15 14.25
N ASN A 126 -0.18 -20.99 13.30
CA ASN A 126 -0.99 -22.03 12.68
C ASN A 126 -0.45 -23.45 12.93
N ALA A 127 0.79 -23.57 13.43
CA ALA A 127 1.29 -24.82 13.94
C ALA A 127 0.59 -25.09 15.27
N GLY A 128 -0.15 -26.19 15.40
CA GLY A 128 -0.65 -26.67 16.69
C GLY A 128 0.54 -27.08 17.56
N LEU A 129 1.27 -26.10 18.08
CA LEU A 129 2.55 -26.32 18.73
C LEU A 129 2.32 -26.51 20.23
N ILE A 130 2.38 -27.76 20.65
CA ILE A 130 2.66 -28.12 22.02
C ILE A 130 4.11 -27.64 22.29
N VAL A 131 4.31 -26.89 23.36
CA VAL A 131 5.53 -26.14 23.74
C VAL A 131 6.78 -27.03 24.00
N LEU A 132 6.76 -28.30 23.60
CA LEU A 132 7.82 -29.29 23.84
C LEU A 132 8.72 -29.57 22.63
N ASP A 133 8.30 -29.22 21.42
CA ASP A 133 9.16 -29.25 20.23
C ASP A 133 9.71 -27.84 19.99
N ASN A 134 11.04 -27.68 19.96
CA ASN A 134 11.72 -26.44 19.58
C ASN A 134 12.07 -26.49 18.09
N PRO A 135 11.15 -26.20 17.16
CA PRO A 135 11.45 -26.26 15.74
C PRO A 135 12.52 -25.23 15.37
N SER A 136 13.33 -25.58 14.38
CA SER A 136 14.40 -24.70 13.89
C SER A 136 14.36 -24.59 12.37
N LEU A 137 15.12 -23.64 11.85
CA LEU A 137 15.08 -23.20 10.48
C LEU A 137 16.51 -22.85 10.04
N ARG A 138 16.86 -23.19 8.81
CA ARG A 138 18.11 -22.82 8.18
C ARG A 138 17.83 -22.19 6.82
N ILE A 139 18.41 -21.02 6.57
CA ILE A 139 18.39 -20.40 5.25
C ILE A 139 19.63 -20.89 4.49
N VAL A 140 19.41 -21.42 3.29
CA VAL A 140 20.45 -21.94 2.41
C VAL A 140 20.44 -21.11 1.14
N ARG A 141 21.51 -20.36 0.86
CA ARG A 141 21.63 -19.67 -0.42
C ARG A 141 21.98 -20.70 -1.49
N SER A 142 21.12 -20.82 -2.49
CA SER A 142 21.39 -21.72 -3.62
C SER A 142 22.49 -21.11 -4.49
N ALA A 143 23.45 -21.93 -4.91
CA ALA A 143 24.53 -21.52 -5.81
C ALA A 143 24.05 -21.45 -7.27
N SER A 144 22.89 -20.85 -7.54
CA SER A 144 22.44 -20.58 -8.91
C SER A 144 23.15 -19.34 -9.49
N ALA A 145 23.37 -19.34 -10.81
CA ALA A 145 23.99 -18.21 -11.53
C ALA A 145 23.00 -17.70 -12.59
N PRO A 146 22.39 -16.50 -12.41
CA PRO A 146 22.53 -15.59 -11.27
C PRO A 146 21.89 -16.15 -9.98
N PRO A 147 22.35 -15.73 -8.78
CA PRO A 147 21.77 -16.20 -7.52
C PRO A 147 20.43 -15.52 -7.32
N THR A 148 19.38 -16.20 -7.78
CA THR A 148 17.97 -15.76 -7.68
C THR A 148 17.18 -16.60 -6.69
N ASP A 149 17.74 -17.73 -6.26
CA ASP A 149 17.02 -18.72 -5.47
C ASP A 149 17.52 -18.73 -4.02
N LEU A 150 16.56 -18.71 -3.10
CA LEU A 150 16.79 -18.86 -1.68
C LEU A 150 16.14 -20.16 -1.20
N GLY A 151 16.96 -21.09 -0.74
CA GLY A 151 16.52 -22.27 -0.04
C GLY A 151 16.21 -21.97 1.42
N VAL A 152 15.17 -22.60 1.94
CA VAL A 152 14.79 -22.58 3.34
C VAL A 152 14.51 -24.01 3.76
N GLU A 153 15.21 -24.45 4.80
CA GLU A 153 15.05 -25.77 5.40
C GLU A 153 14.47 -25.62 6.79
N THR A 154 13.47 -26.42 7.10
CA THR A 154 12.74 -26.40 8.38
C THR A 154 12.88 -27.76 9.06
N PHE A 155 13.04 -27.71 10.38
CA PHE A 155 13.34 -28.87 11.22
C PHE A 155 12.35 -28.93 12.39
N SER A 156 11.93 -30.13 12.76
CA SER A 156 11.18 -30.35 14.01
C SER A 156 12.08 -30.17 15.23
N GLY A 157 11.51 -30.20 16.45
CA GLY A 157 12.29 -30.13 17.68
C GLY A 157 13.25 -31.31 17.88
N GLY A 158 12.97 -32.45 17.23
CA GLY A 158 13.89 -33.59 17.15
C GLY A 158 15.04 -33.45 16.16
N GLY A 159 15.16 -32.32 15.44
CA GLY A 159 16.25 -32.05 14.49
C GLY A 159 16.12 -32.70 13.11
N SER A 160 15.02 -33.41 12.85
CA SER A 160 14.72 -33.98 11.53
C SER A 160 14.05 -32.95 10.62
N LEU A 161 14.32 -33.02 9.31
CA LEU A 161 13.61 -32.22 8.31
C LEU A 161 12.10 -32.44 8.42
N SER A 162 11.34 -31.35 8.50
CA SER A 162 9.89 -31.41 8.65
C SER A 162 9.23 -30.21 7.99
N ASN A 163 8.07 -30.43 7.37
CA ASN A 163 7.31 -29.40 6.66
C ASN A 163 6.64 -28.45 7.64
N LEU A 164 7.27 -27.30 7.91
CA LEU A 164 6.73 -26.27 8.79
C LEU A 164 6.39 -24.99 8.01
N PRO A 165 5.29 -24.30 8.35
CA PRO A 165 5.00 -22.99 7.79
C PRO A 165 6.02 -21.96 8.32
N PHE A 166 6.34 -20.95 7.51
CA PHE A 166 7.27 -19.90 7.89
C PHE A 166 6.99 -18.58 7.14
N ASP A 167 7.41 -17.49 7.77
CA ASP A 167 7.47 -16.16 7.19
C ASP A 167 8.93 -15.87 6.77
N LEU A 168 9.14 -15.37 5.56
CA LEU A 168 10.42 -14.93 5.03
C LEU A 168 10.35 -13.43 4.71
N VAL A 169 11.38 -12.69 5.12
CA VAL A 169 11.60 -11.30 4.77
C VAL A 169 12.97 -11.17 4.12
N LEU A 170 12.98 -10.63 2.91
CA LEU A 170 14.17 -10.30 2.15
C LEU A 170 14.27 -8.77 2.04
N VAL A 171 15.42 -8.23 2.39
CA VAL A 171 15.73 -6.81 2.29
C VAL A 171 16.91 -6.63 1.34
N CYS A 172 16.62 -5.95 0.23
CA CYS A 172 17.58 -5.34 -0.68
C CYS A 172 17.30 -3.82 -0.66
#